data_AF-A0A951CG02-F1
#
_entry.id   AF-A0A951CG02-F1
#
_cell.length_a   1.000
_cell.length_b   1.000
_cell.length_c   1.000
_cell.angle_alpha   90.00
_cell.angle_beta   90.00
_cell.angle_gamma   90.00
#
_symmetry.space_group_name_H-M   'P 1'
#
loop_
_entity.id
_entity.type
_entity.pdbx_description
1 polymer ?
#
loop_
_entity_poly.entity_id
_entity_poly.type
_entity_poly.pdbx_seq_one_letter_code
_entity_poly.pdbx_strand_id
1 'polypeptide(L)'
;TNRFRAAVAGAGIADWVSYYGENSIDEWMIPFFGASVYDDPGVYAKSSPINFIKRVKTPTLIVVGERDGECPAPQSFEFWHALKTLGVPTQLVVYPGEGHSFRDARNRVDVTKRALSWFQEHLGH
;
A
#
# COMPACT_ATOMS: atom_id res chain seq x y z
N THR A 1 4.74 -14.41 -5.77
CA THR A 1 4.54 -14.93 -7.13
C THR A 1 5.77 -14.55 -7.94
N ASN A 2 5.93 -15.07 -9.16
CA ASN A 2 7.13 -14.79 -9.98
C ASN A 2 6.82 -14.05 -11.28
N ARG A 3 5.58 -13.56 -11.45
CA ARG A 3 5.13 -12.90 -12.70
C ARG A 3 5.72 -11.49 -12.85
N PHE A 4 5.87 -10.76 -11.75
CA PHE A 4 6.38 -9.39 -11.75
C PHE A 4 7.79 -9.36 -11.15
N ARG A 5 8.70 -8.74 -11.88
CA ARG A 5 10.12 -8.62 -11.51
C ARG A 5 10.39 -7.48 -10.51
N ALA A 6 9.59 -6.42 -10.56
CA ALA A 6 9.60 -5.30 -9.62
C ALA A 6 8.20 -4.68 -9.50
N ALA A 7 7.91 -4.00 -8.40
CA ALA A 7 6.64 -3.33 -8.15
C ALA A 7 6.83 -1.96 -7.47
N VAL A 8 5.91 -1.03 -7.73
CA VAL A 8 5.73 0.22 -7.00
C VAL A 8 4.28 0.27 -6.53
N ALA A 9 4.07 0.37 -5.22
CA ALA A 9 2.76 0.47 -4.59
C ALA A 9 2.57 1.88 -4.02
N GLY A 10 1.65 2.65 -4.57
CA GLY A 10 1.29 3.99 -4.08
C GLY A 10 -0.09 3.95 -3.42
N ALA A 11 -0.23 4.57 -2.24
CA ALA A 11 -1.50 4.70 -1.51
C ALA A 11 -2.31 3.38 -1.47
N GLY A 12 -1.65 2.29 -1.06
CA GLY A 12 -2.23 0.95 -1.08
C GLY A 12 -2.88 0.55 0.25
N ILE A 13 -3.88 -0.33 0.17
CA ILE A 13 -4.55 -0.95 1.32
C ILE A 13 -3.97 -2.36 1.52
N ALA A 14 -3.47 -2.65 2.72
CA ALA A 14 -2.78 -3.89 3.07
C ALA A 14 -3.69 -4.87 3.84
N ASP A 15 -4.54 -4.34 4.71
CA ASP A 15 -5.50 -5.07 5.51
C ASP A 15 -6.85 -4.33 5.50
N TRP A 16 -7.86 -4.96 4.89
CA TRP A 16 -9.19 -4.39 4.81
C TRP A 16 -9.91 -4.37 6.16
N VAL A 17 -9.49 -5.22 7.11
CA VAL A 17 -10.09 -5.28 8.44
C VAL A 17 -9.72 -4.04 9.25
N SER A 18 -8.43 -3.70 9.32
CA SER A 18 -7.96 -2.48 9.97
C SER A 18 -8.38 -1.22 9.20
N TYR A 19 -8.32 -1.26 7.87
CA TYR A 19 -8.70 -0.14 7.00
C TYR A 19 -10.12 0.39 7.29
N TYR A 20 -11.08 -0.49 7.61
CA TYR A 20 -12.46 -0.11 7.96
C TYR A 20 -12.51 0.97 9.05
N GLY A 21 -11.63 0.91 10.05
CA GLY A 21 -11.59 1.86 11.15
C GLY A 21 -10.60 3.02 10.98
N GLU A 22 -9.76 2.99 9.94
CA GLU A 22 -8.67 3.96 9.76
C GLU A 22 -9.01 5.06 8.75
N ASN A 23 -9.85 4.77 7.77
CA ASN A 23 -10.10 5.66 6.63
C ASN A 23 -11.18 6.72 6.91
N SER A 24 -11.17 7.79 6.11
CA SER A 24 -12.10 8.93 6.20
C SER A 24 -13.19 8.92 5.13
N ILE A 25 -13.34 7.82 4.38
CA ILE A 25 -14.25 7.69 3.24
C ILE A 25 -15.02 6.37 3.30
N ASP A 26 -15.53 5.97 4.46
CA ASP A 26 -16.02 4.62 4.72
C ASP A 26 -17.44 4.31 4.18
N GLU A 27 -18.19 5.33 3.76
CA GLU A 27 -19.60 5.21 3.34
C GLU A 27 -19.83 4.18 2.21
N TRP A 28 -18.83 3.94 1.36
CA TRP A 28 -18.92 2.99 0.26
C TRP A 28 -18.67 1.52 0.68
N MET A 29 -18.09 1.30 1.86
CA MET A 29 -17.60 -0.03 2.25
C MET A 29 -18.74 -1.02 2.49
N ILE A 30 -19.79 -0.65 3.23
CA ILE A 30 -20.93 -1.55 3.47
C ILE A 30 -21.66 -1.89 2.15
N PRO A 31 -22.00 -0.92 1.28
CA PRO A 31 -22.56 -1.24 -0.04
C PRO A 31 -21.69 -2.17 -0.89
N PHE A 32 -20.36 -2.05 -0.79
CA PHE A 32 -19.43 -2.86 -1.57
C PHE A 32 -19.22 -4.27 -1.02
N PHE A 33 -19.05 -4.42 0.30
CA PHE A 33 -18.78 -5.70 0.95
C PHE A 33 -20.05 -6.45 1.40
N GLY A 34 -21.18 -5.76 1.48
CA GLY A 34 -22.50 -6.32 1.84
C GLY A 34 -22.76 -6.45 3.34
N ALA A 35 -21.78 -6.16 4.19
CA ALA A 35 -21.89 -6.17 5.66
C ALA A 35 -20.86 -5.21 6.25
N SER A 36 -20.99 -4.85 7.53
CA SER A 36 -19.90 -4.20 8.26
C SER A 36 -18.79 -5.20 8.59
N VAL A 37 -17.57 -4.72 8.87
CA VAL A 37 -16.47 -5.59 9.32
C VAL A 37 -16.79 -6.28 10.66
N TYR A 38 -17.70 -5.72 11.45
CA TYR A 38 -18.09 -6.26 12.75
C TYR A 38 -19.13 -7.38 12.63
N ASP A 39 -19.92 -7.39 11.55
CA ASP A 39 -20.92 -8.43 11.28
C ASP A 39 -20.32 -9.62 10.52
N ASP A 40 -19.51 -9.33 9.49
CA ASP A 40 -18.79 -10.36 8.72
C ASP A 40 -17.35 -9.88 8.43
N PRO A 41 -16.41 -10.02 9.38
CA PRO A 41 -15.00 -9.70 9.13
C PRO A 41 -14.40 -10.59 8.02
N GLY A 42 -15.03 -11.73 7.77
CA GLY A 42 -14.65 -12.68 6.75
C GLY A 42 -14.65 -12.04 5.36
N VAL A 43 -15.67 -11.25 4.97
CA VAL A 43 -15.75 -10.63 3.62
C VAL A 43 -14.59 -9.66 3.33
N TYR A 44 -14.07 -8.98 4.35
CA TYR A 44 -12.92 -8.09 4.24
C TYR A 44 -11.60 -8.87 4.19
N ALA A 45 -11.44 -9.86 5.06
CA ALA A 45 -10.22 -10.65 5.16
C ALA A 45 -9.85 -11.39 3.87
N LYS A 46 -10.84 -11.85 3.08
CA LYS A 46 -10.60 -12.58 1.79
C LYS A 46 -9.79 -11.76 0.80
N SER A 47 -9.96 -10.44 0.84
CA SER A 47 -9.35 -9.50 -0.11
C SER A 47 -8.12 -8.80 0.44
N SER A 48 -7.71 -9.10 1.67
CA SER A 48 -6.61 -8.41 2.36
C SER A 48 -5.24 -8.93 1.89
N PRO A 49 -4.40 -8.11 1.23
CA PRO A 49 -3.08 -8.54 0.75
C PRO A 49 -2.18 -9.12 1.85
N ILE A 50 -2.31 -8.65 3.09
CA ILE A 50 -1.51 -9.12 4.22
C ILE A 50 -1.69 -10.62 4.48
N ASN A 51 -2.88 -11.18 4.22
CA ASN A 51 -3.16 -12.61 4.38
C ASN A 51 -2.38 -13.49 3.37
N PHE A 52 -1.86 -12.88 2.30
CA PHE A 52 -1.08 -13.55 1.28
C PHE A 52 0.40 -13.14 1.29
N ILE A 53 0.84 -12.37 2.29
CA ILE A 53 2.15 -11.70 2.29
C ILE A 53 3.33 -12.66 2.14
N LYS A 54 3.24 -13.87 2.71
CA LYS A 54 4.28 -14.92 2.59
C LYS A 54 4.54 -15.37 1.15
N ARG A 55 3.61 -15.09 0.23
CA ARG A 55 3.74 -15.39 -1.19
C ARG A 55 4.48 -14.29 -1.95
N VAL A 56 4.71 -13.11 -1.37
CA VAL A 56 5.41 -12.01 -2.04
C VAL A 56 6.90 -12.31 -2.12
N LYS A 57 7.45 -12.12 -3.32
CA LYS A 57 8.89 -12.26 -3.65
C LYS A 57 9.42 -11.08 -4.47
N THR A 58 8.53 -10.24 -4.98
CA THR A 58 8.85 -9.13 -5.87
C THR A 58 9.38 -7.94 -5.06
N PRO A 59 10.57 -7.40 -5.40
CA PRO A 59 11.03 -6.13 -4.88
C PRO A 59 9.97 -5.03 -5.00
N THR A 60 9.60 -4.42 -3.88
CA THR A 60 8.51 -3.43 -3.83
C THR A 60 8.91 -2.11 -3.18
N LEU A 61 8.80 -1.01 -3.94
CA LEU A 61 8.81 0.35 -3.42
C LEU A 61 7.38 0.74 -2.99
N ILE A 62 7.25 1.27 -1.78
CA ILE A 62 5.98 1.72 -1.19
C ILE A 62 6.03 3.23 -1.01
N VAL A 63 5.00 3.93 -1.48
CA VAL A 63 4.89 5.40 -1.46
C VAL A 63 3.53 5.81 -0.88
N VAL A 64 3.53 6.74 0.07
CA VAL A 64 2.29 7.26 0.66
C VAL A 64 2.45 8.71 1.13
N GLY A 65 1.36 9.47 1.13
CA GLY A 65 1.30 10.78 1.78
C GLY A 65 1.10 10.62 3.29
N GLU A 66 1.78 11.44 4.10
CA GLU A 66 1.65 11.42 5.57
C GLU A 66 0.21 11.63 6.05
N ARG A 67 -0.57 12.43 5.30
CA ARG A 67 -1.94 12.85 5.64
C ARG A 67 -2.98 12.21 4.73
N ASP A 68 -2.66 11.08 4.11
CA ASP A 68 -3.63 10.35 3.31
C ASP A 68 -4.76 9.85 4.23
N GLY A 69 -5.97 10.35 4.03
CA GLY A 69 -7.16 9.89 4.75
C GLY A 69 -8.00 8.88 3.96
N GLU A 70 -7.71 8.71 2.67
CA GLU A 70 -8.42 7.74 1.82
C GLU A 70 -7.76 6.37 1.91
N CYS A 71 -6.43 6.34 1.94
CA CYS A 71 -5.58 5.16 2.17
C CYS A 71 -4.53 5.48 3.24
N PRO A 72 -4.90 5.42 4.54
CA PRO A 72 -4.05 5.86 5.64
C PRO A 72 -2.65 5.26 5.66
N ALA A 73 -1.66 6.08 6.02
CA ALA A 73 -0.25 5.68 6.08
C ALA A 73 0.02 4.37 6.86
N PRO A 74 -0.69 4.05 7.98
CA PRO A 74 -0.54 2.77 8.67
C PRO A 74 -0.62 1.53 7.76
N GLN A 75 -1.47 1.55 6.73
CA GLN A 75 -1.57 0.46 5.74
C GLN A 75 -0.23 0.24 4.99
N SER A 76 0.44 1.33 4.63
CA SER A 76 1.76 1.27 3.99
C SER A 76 2.86 0.80 4.94
N PHE A 77 2.79 1.20 6.22
CA PHE A 77 3.70 0.71 7.25
C PHE A 77 3.52 -0.79 7.50
N GLU A 78 2.28 -1.26 7.61
CA GLU A 78 1.97 -2.68 7.82
C GLU A 78 2.56 -3.55 6.71
N PHE A 79 2.30 -3.20 5.45
CA PHE A 79 2.82 -3.93 4.31
C PHE A 79 4.36 -3.92 4.26
N TRP A 80 4.97 -2.75 4.48
CA TRP A 80 6.42 -2.59 4.52
C TRP A 80 7.07 -3.44 5.61
N HIS A 81 6.54 -3.40 6.83
CA HIS A 81 7.05 -4.19 7.96
C HIS A 81 6.99 -5.68 7.66
N ALA A 82 5.91 -6.14 7.05
CA ALA A 82 5.76 -7.54 6.70
C ALA A 82 6.73 -7.98 5.58
N LEU A 83 6.92 -7.17 4.54
CA LEU A 83 7.92 -7.44 3.50
C LEU A 83 9.35 -7.45 4.06
N LYS A 84 9.68 -6.46 4.91
CA LYS A 84 10.98 -6.36 5.58
C LYS A 84 11.25 -7.60 6.43
N THR A 85 10.26 -8.06 7.19
CA THR A 85 10.35 -9.27 8.01
C THR A 85 10.62 -10.52 7.17
N LEU A 86 10.02 -10.60 5.98
CA LEU A 86 10.20 -11.73 5.06
C LEU A 86 11.48 -11.63 4.21
N GLY A 87 12.30 -10.59 4.39
CA GLY A 87 13.52 -10.37 3.62
C GLY A 87 13.26 -10.05 2.15
N VAL A 88 12.07 -9.57 1.79
CA VAL A 88 11.78 -9.09 0.44
C VAL A 88 12.41 -7.70 0.27
N PRO A 89 13.20 -7.43 -0.79
CA PRO A 89 13.75 -6.10 -1.03
C PRO A 89 12.63 -5.06 -1.06
N THR A 90 12.70 -4.06 -0.19
CA THR A 90 11.63 -3.09 -0.04
C THR A 90 12.15 -1.74 0.44
N GLN A 91 11.46 -0.69 0.03
CA GLN A 91 11.66 0.67 0.50
C GLN A 91 10.29 1.29 0.78
N LEU A 92 10.19 2.07 1.86
CA LEU A 92 9.03 2.89 2.18
C LEU A 92 9.43 4.36 2.10
N VAL A 93 8.61 5.17 1.44
CA VAL A 93 8.75 6.64 1.40
C VAL A 93 7.42 7.26 1.80
N VAL A 94 7.46 8.00 2.91
CA VAL A 94 6.34 8.79 3.41
C VAL A 94 6.62 10.25 3.08
N TYR A 95 5.67 10.93 2.43
CA TYR A 95 5.79 12.32 2.03
C TYR A 95 5.09 13.24 3.03
N PRO A 96 5.85 14.02 3.83
CA PRO A 96 5.25 14.91 4.83
C PRO A 96 4.34 15.96 4.20
N GLY A 97 3.19 16.20 4.81
CA GLY A 97 2.21 17.18 4.33
C GLY A 97 1.41 16.79 3.09
N GLU A 98 1.74 15.69 2.40
CA GLU A 98 0.94 15.16 1.28
C GLU A 98 -0.22 14.29 1.75
N GLY A 99 -1.31 14.28 0.98
CA GLY A 99 -2.48 13.42 1.20
C GLY A 99 -2.56 12.29 0.17
N HIS A 100 -3.79 11.85 -0.15
CA HIS A 100 -4.02 10.79 -1.15
C HIS A 100 -3.48 11.18 -2.54
N SER A 101 -3.74 12.42 -2.95
CA SER A 101 -3.13 13.03 -4.13
C SER A 101 -1.99 13.96 -3.76
N PHE A 102 -0.89 13.87 -4.51
CA PHE A 102 0.30 14.67 -4.26
C PHE A 102 0.15 16.04 -4.90
N ARG A 103 0.21 17.11 -4.10
CA ARG A 103 -0.01 18.50 -4.54
C ARG A 103 1.29 19.23 -4.83
N ASP A 104 2.36 18.99 -4.08
CA ASP A 104 3.65 19.64 -4.34
C ASP A 104 4.29 19.03 -5.60
N ALA A 105 4.58 19.88 -6.58
CA ALA A 105 5.22 19.46 -7.83
C ALA A 105 6.58 18.77 -7.59
N ARG A 106 7.33 19.19 -6.57
CA ARG A 106 8.62 18.58 -6.21
C ARG A 106 8.43 17.15 -5.71
N ASN A 107 7.41 16.90 -4.89
CA ASN A 107 7.09 15.56 -4.40
C ASN A 107 6.66 14.66 -5.56
N ARG A 108 5.82 15.15 -6.48
CA ARG A 108 5.42 14.39 -7.69
C ARG A 108 6.62 13.99 -8.56
N VAL A 109 7.56 14.92 -8.78
CA VAL A 109 8.80 14.66 -9.51
C VAL A 109 9.66 13.63 -8.77
N ASP A 110 9.79 13.76 -7.45
CA ASP A 110 10.57 12.83 -6.63
C ASP A 110 9.99 11.40 -6.66
N VAL A 111 8.67 11.24 -6.49
CA VAL A 111 8.00 9.93 -6.64
C VAL A 111 8.32 9.29 -7.98
N THR A 112 8.24 10.07 -9.06
CA THR A 112 8.50 9.59 -10.42
C THR A 112 9.95 9.13 -10.58
N LYS A 113 10.90 9.93 -10.07
CA LYS A 113 12.33 9.58 -10.09
C LYS A 113 12.61 8.30 -9.31
N ARG A 114 12.04 8.17 -8.10
CA ARG A 114 12.21 6.96 -7.27
C ARG A 114 11.62 5.72 -7.94
N ALA A 115 10.43 5.83 -8.52
CA ALA A 115 9.83 4.73 -9.26
C ALA A 115 10.70 4.30 -10.44
N LEU A 116 11.21 5.26 -11.22
CA LEU A 116 12.11 4.97 -12.34
C LEU A 116 13.40 4.29 -11.86
N SER A 117 14.05 4.83 -10.82
CA SER A 117 15.26 4.23 -10.25
C SER A 117 15.02 2.83 -9.69
N TRP A 118 13.89 2.61 -9.01
CA TRP A 118 13.50 1.29 -8.49
C TRP A 118 13.35 0.26 -9.61
N PHE A 119 12.68 0.64 -10.70
CA PHE A 119 12.55 -0.23 -11.86
C PHE A 119 13.89 -0.45 -12.57
N GLN A 120 14.73 0.58 -12.71
CA GLN A 120 16.07 0.43 -13.28
C GLN A 120 16.93 -0.55 -12.48
N GLU A 121 16.89 -0.49 -11.15
CA GLU A 121 17.65 -1.38 -10.28
C GLU A 121 17.18 -2.84 -10.34
N HIS A 122 15.86 -3.07 -10.43
CA HIS A 122 15.30 -4.41 -10.26
C HIS A 122 14.84 -5.12 -11.53
N LEU A 123 14.55 -4.38 -12.62
CA LEU A 123 14.18 -5.00 -13.90
C LEU A 123 15.40 -5.54 -14.66
N GLY A 124 16.60 -5.02 -14.39
CA GLY A 124 17.81 -5.37 -15.13
C GLY A 124 17.78 -4.85 -16.57
N HIS A 125 18.97 -4.69 -17.15
CA HIS A 125 19.14 -4.63 -18.59
C HIS A 125 19.16 -6.04 -19.18
#